data_AF-A0A923PJV9-F1
#
_entry.id   AF-A0A923PJV9-F1
#
_cell.length_a   1.000
_cell.length_b   1.000
_cell.length_c   1.000
_cell.angle_alpha   90.00
_cell.angle_beta   90.00
_cell.angle_gamma   90.00
#
_symmetry.space_group_name_H-M   'P 1'
#
loop_
_entity.id
_entity.type
_entity.pdbx_description
1 polymer ?
#
loop_
_entity_poly.entity_id
_entity_poly.type
_entity_poly.pdbx_seq_one_letter_code
_entity_poly.pdbx_strand_id
1 'polypeptide(L)'
;MQSEGEGAGEGESSGTRKVINTIPPILFTLCKGGVVIIDEIEAPLHTKLTAALVKLFLDPKTNPKQAQLLLATHDTNLLNSVPLRRDQINFVEKNKAGATTVYSLSDFNYFEGNPGQPDKDKEKRYLEGRYGATPSIDLSTLSPA
;
A
#
# COMPACT_ATOMS: atom_id res chain seq x y z
N MET A 1 -44.15 18.04 0.36
CA MET A 1 -42.87 18.34 -0.34
C MET A 1 -42.06 17.06 -0.33
N GLN A 2 -42.06 16.34 -1.45
CA GLN A 2 -41.20 15.19 -1.69
C GLN A 2 -39.76 15.69 -1.87
N SER A 3 -38.78 14.95 -1.35
CA SER A 3 -37.65 14.45 -2.16
C SER A 3 -36.77 13.52 -1.32
N GLU A 4 -37.00 12.22 -1.53
CA GLU A 4 -36.04 11.13 -1.70
C GLU A 4 -34.65 11.20 -1.05
N GLY A 5 -34.34 10.10 -0.35
CA GLY A 5 -32.99 9.66 0.02
C GLY A 5 -33.03 8.22 0.52
N GLU A 6 -33.79 7.36 -0.14
CA GLU A 6 -33.95 5.94 0.19
C GLU A 6 -33.22 5.10 -0.86
N GLY A 7 -32.37 4.16 -0.39
CA GLY A 7 -31.91 3.02 -1.19
C GLY A 7 -30.54 3.17 -1.88
N ALA A 8 -29.45 3.09 -1.13
CA ALA A 8 -28.17 2.64 -1.69
C ALA A 8 -27.63 1.47 -0.86
N GLY A 9 -27.81 0.25 -1.38
CA GLY A 9 -27.00 -0.88 -0.92
C GLY A 9 -27.74 -2.09 -0.36
N GLU A 10 -28.90 -2.49 -0.88
CA GLU A 10 -29.45 -3.83 -0.55
C GLU A 10 -29.05 -4.92 -1.57
N GLY A 11 -28.50 -4.54 -2.74
CA GLY A 11 -28.05 -5.48 -3.79
C GLY A 11 -26.55 -5.52 -4.09
N GLU A 12 -25.73 -4.66 -3.47
CA GLU A 12 -24.30 -4.56 -3.81
C GLU A 12 -23.43 -5.51 -2.97
N SER A 13 -22.41 -6.10 -3.61
CA SER A 13 -21.42 -6.94 -2.94
C SER A 13 -20.68 -6.17 -1.83
N SER A 14 -20.22 -6.88 -0.79
CA SER A 14 -19.46 -6.29 0.31
C SER A 14 -18.20 -5.55 -0.17
N GLY A 15 -17.59 -6.00 -1.28
CA GLY A 15 -16.45 -5.35 -1.92
C GLY A 15 -16.81 -3.98 -2.51
N THR A 16 -17.92 -3.90 -3.25
CA THR A 16 -18.40 -2.66 -3.87
C THR A 16 -18.70 -1.58 -2.83
N ARG A 17 -19.35 -1.94 -1.71
CA ARG A 17 -19.66 -1.00 -0.62
C ARG A 17 -18.41 -0.45 0.04
N LYS A 18 -17.38 -1.28 0.23
CA LYS A 18 -16.10 -0.81 0.77
C LYS A 18 -15.42 0.16 -0.19
N VAL A 19 -15.42 -0.09 -1.50
CA VAL A 19 -14.86 0.85 -2.51
C VAL A 19 -15.57 2.21 -2.45
N ILE A 20 -16.91 2.21 -2.43
CA ILE A 20 -17.72 3.43 -2.39
C ILE A 20 -17.43 4.26 -1.14
N ASN A 21 -17.06 3.63 -0.03
CA ASN A 21 -16.71 4.34 1.20
C ASN A 21 -15.24 4.79 1.25
N THR A 22 -14.31 4.04 0.63
CA THR A 22 -12.87 4.31 0.70
C THR A 22 -12.41 5.35 -0.32
N ILE A 23 -12.98 5.37 -1.53
CA ILE A 23 -12.52 6.27 -2.61
C ILE A 23 -12.84 7.76 -2.37
N PRO A 24 -14.04 8.16 -1.89
CA PRO A 24 -14.37 9.57 -1.75
C PRO A 24 -13.42 10.36 -0.84
N PRO A 25 -13.01 9.86 0.34
CA PRO A 25 -12.01 10.54 1.18
C PRO A 25 -10.66 10.74 0.48
N ILE A 26 -10.22 9.76 -0.32
CA ILE A 26 -8.97 9.85 -1.10
C ILE A 26 -9.06 10.99 -2.11
N LEU A 27 -10.12 11.00 -2.92
CA LEU A 27 -10.32 12.00 -3.97
C LEU A 27 -10.53 13.40 -3.38
N PHE A 28 -11.27 13.50 -2.27
CA PHE A 28 -11.44 14.76 -1.56
C PHE A 28 -10.09 15.34 -1.12
N THR A 29 -9.24 14.51 -0.53
CA THR A 29 -7.91 14.92 -0.06
C THR A 29 -7.01 15.32 -1.23
N LEU A 30 -7.03 14.57 -2.33
CA LEU A 30 -6.30 14.93 -3.55
C LEU A 30 -6.72 16.30 -4.11
N CYS A 31 -8.04 16.59 -4.10
CA CYS A 31 -8.59 17.85 -4.58
C CYS A 31 -8.34 19.05 -3.65
N LYS A 32 -8.36 18.84 -2.33
CA LYS A 32 -8.28 19.92 -1.33
C LYS A 32 -6.90 20.09 -0.71
N GLY A 33 -5.99 19.14 -0.91
CA GLY A 33 -4.77 19.04 -0.13
C GLY A 33 -5.02 18.39 1.23
N GLY A 34 -3.95 18.21 2.01
CA GLY A 34 -4.00 17.56 3.32
C GLY A 34 -3.39 16.16 3.31
N VAL A 35 -3.73 15.36 4.32
CA VAL A 35 -3.19 14.00 4.52
C VAL A 35 -4.36 13.03 4.65
N VAL A 36 -4.32 11.94 3.89
CA VAL A 36 -5.22 10.80 4.05
C VAL A 36 -4.42 9.58 4.46
N ILE A 37 -4.90 8.88 5.48
CA ILE A 37 -4.27 7.67 6.01
C ILE A 37 -5.23 6.51 5.78
N ILE A 38 -4.74 5.43 5.18
CA ILE A 38 -5.53 4.25 4.84
C ILE A 38 -4.81 3.02 5.34
N ASP A 39 -5.51 2.25 6.17
CA ASP A 39 -5.09 0.91 6.51
C ASP A 39 -5.70 -0.10 5.54
N GLU A 40 -4.95 -1.14 5.18
CA GLU A 40 -5.36 -2.25 4.28
C GLU A 40 -6.16 -1.82 3.03
N ILE A 41 -5.52 -1.08 2.12
CA ILE A 41 -6.18 -0.54 0.91
C ILE A 41 -6.59 -1.62 -0.12
N GLU A 42 -6.03 -2.83 -0.07
CA GLU A 42 -6.34 -3.94 -0.98
C GLU A 42 -7.65 -4.67 -0.65
N ALA A 43 -8.19 -4.57 0.57
CA ALA A 43 -9.41 -5.28 0.94
C ALA A 43 -10.63 -4.91 0.05
N PRO A 44 -10.74 -3.67 -0.47
CA PRO A 44 -11.74 -3.32 -1.49
C PRO A 44 -11.25 -3.22 -2.94
N LEU A 45 -9.94 -3.10 -3.22
CA LEU A 45 -9.45 -2.65 -4.52
C LEU A 45 -8.51 -3.66 -5.18
N HIS A 46 -8.69 -3.86 -6.48
CA HIS A 46 -7.74 -4.58 -7.30
C HIS A 46 -6.40 -3.81 -7.37
N THR A 47 -5.27 -4.50 -7.25
CA THR A 47 -3.88 -3.97 -7.30
C THR A 47 -3.66 -2.80 -8.27
N LYS A 48 -4.08 -2.97 -9.53
CA LYS A 48 -3.97 -1.92 -10.57
C LYS A 48 -4.65 -0.60 -10.20
N LEU A 49 -5.80 -0.66 -9.52
CA LEU A 49 -6.53 0.52 -9.09
C LEU A 49 -5.81 1.21 -7.93
N THR A 50 -5.31 0.44 -6.96
CA THR A 50 -4.44 0.96 -5.89
C THR A 50 -3.22 1.66 -6.47
N ALA A 51 -2.52 1.01 -7.42
CA ALA A 51 -1.36 1.61 -8.09
C ALA A 51 -1.71 2.91 -8.84
N ALA A 52 -2.89 2.97 -9.48
CA ALA A 52 -3.36 4.17 -10.15
C ALA A 52 -3.62 5.31 -9.14
N LEU A 53 -4.28 5.01 -8.01
CA LEU A 53 -4.52 6.00 -6.95
C LEU A 53 -3.21 6.56 -6.41
N VAL A 54 -2.22 5.71 -6.09
CA VAL A 54 -0.92 6.19 -5.61
C VAL A 54 -0.24 7.10 -6.65
N LYS A 55 -0.30 6.74 -7.94
CA LYS A 55 0.25 7.57 -9.03
C LYS A 55 -0.38 8.96 -9.10
N LEU A 56 -1.68 9.10 -8.78
CA LEU A 56 -2.33 10.41 -8.73
C LEU A 56 -1.71 11.32 -7.67
N PHE A 57 -1.29 10.79 -6.53
CA PHE A 57 -0.63 11.56 -5.47
C PHE A 57 0.82 11.92 -5.83
N LEU A 58 1.49 11.13 -6.67
CA LEU A 58 2.88 11.33 -7.06
C LEU A 58 3.07 12.33 -8.21
N ASP A 59 2.05 12.55 -9.06
CA ASP A 59 2.13 13.48 -10.20
C ASP A 59 1.66 14.88 -9.79
N PRO A 60 2.52 15.93 -9.87
CA PRO A 60 2.14 17.31 -9.58
C PRO A 60 0.99 17.84 -10.44
N LYS A 61 0.75 17.28 -11.63
CA LYS A 61 -0.37 17.67 -12.50
C LYS A 61 -1.71 17.24 -11.91
N THR A 62 -1.76 16.05 -11.33
CA THR A 62 -2.97 15.50 -10.69
C THR A 62 -3.06 15.85 -9.21
N ASN A 63 -1.93 16.16 -8.56
CA ASN A 63 -1.84 16.59 -7.16
C ASN A 63 -1.24 18.01 -7.02
N PRO A 64 -1.88 19.06 -7.58
CA PRO A 64 -1.37 20.43 -7.52
C PRO A 64 -1.43 21.03 -6.10
N LYS A 65 -2.14 20.37 -5.16
CA LYS A 65 -2.27 20.79 -3.76
C LYS A 65 -1.32 20.08 -2.82
N GLN A 66 -0.41 19.25 -3.34
CA GLN A 66 0.58 18.51 -2.56
C GLN A 66 -0.05 17.69 -1.42
N ALA A 67 -1.20 17.08 -1.70
CA ALA A 67 -1.84 16.12 -0.81
C ALA A 67 -0.92 14.93 -0.54
N GLN A 68 -1.04 14.33 0.64
CA GLN A 68 -0.25 13.18 1.06
C GLN A 68 -1.14 11.96 1.29
N LEU A 69 -0.69 10.82 0.80
CA LEU A 69 -1.29 9.52 1.03
C LEU A 69 -0.32 8.67 1.84
N LEU A 70 -0.74 8.28 3.04
CA LEU A 70 -0.07 7.25 3.84
C LEU A 70 -0.92 5.99 3.78
N LEU A 71 -0.38 4.90 3.25
CA LEU A 71 -1.10 3.64 3.15
C LEU A 71 -0.30 2.47 3.75
N ALA A 72 -1.02 1.52 4.35
CA ALA A 72 -0.53 0.19 4.67
C ALA A 72 -1.12 -0.82 3.67
N THR A 73 -0.31 -1.80 3.25
CA THR A 73 -0.70 -2.78 2.23
C THR A 73 0.18 -4.03 2.30
N HIS A 74 -0.42 -5.17 1.99
CA HIS A 74 0.23 -6.45 1.74
C HIS A 74 0.53 -6.67 0.24
N ASP A 75 0.11 -5.76 -0.63
CA ASP A 75 0.31 -5.88 -2.08
C ASP A 75 1.74 -5.50 -2.49
N THR A 76 2.57 -6.53 -2.64
CA THR A 76 3.98 -6.36 -3.02
C THR A 76 4.16 -5.76 -4.41
N ASN A 77 3.14 -5.85 -5.28
CA ASN A 77 3.23 -5.35 -6.65
C ASN A 77 3.44 -3.83 -6.70
N LEU A 78 3.01 -3.11 -5.67
CA LEU A 78 3.18 -1.66 -5.56
C LEU A 78 4.65 -1.24 -5.50
N LEU A 79 5.55 -2.12 -5.02
CA LEU A 79 6.99 -1.86 -4.98
C LEU A 79 7.59 -1.62 -6.38
N ASN A 80 7.01 -2.23 -7.41
CA ASN A 80 7.49 -2.14 -8.80
C ASN A 80 6.53 -1.39 -9.73
N SER A 81 5.22 -1.46 -9.49
CA SER A 81 4.22 -0.86 -10.38
C SER A 81 4.09 0.65 -10.23
N VAL A 82 4.61 1.21 -9.13
CA VAL A 82 4.59 2.63 -8.80
C VAL A 82 6.03 3.15 -8.65
N PRO A 83 6.37 4.34 -9.20
CA PRO A 83 7.71 4.92 -9.10
C PRO A 83 7.97 5.55 -7.71
N LEU A 84 7.84 4.76 -6.65
CA LEU A 84 8.12 5.19 -5.27
C LEU A 84 9.63 5.33 -5.05
N ARG A 85 10.05 6.42 -4.42
CA ARG A 85 11.42 6.54 -3.92
C ARG A 85 11.63 5.63 -2.72
N ARG A 86 12.90 5.36 -2.40
CA ARG A 86 13.28 4.46 -1.31
C ARG A 86 12.80 4.95 0.06
N ASP A 87 12.89 6.25 0.30
CA ASP A 87 12.42 6.93 1.52
C ASP A 87 10.89 6.91 1.68
N GLN A 88 10.16 6.59 0.60
CA GLN A 88 8.69 6.49 0.61
C GLN A 88 8.20 5.05 0.85
N ILE A 89 9.11 4.09 0.98
CA ILE A 89 8.81 2.68 1.24
C ILE A 89 9.30 2.36 2.65
N ASN A 90 8.38 1.93 3.51
CA ASN A 90 8.69 1.46 4.85
C ASN A 90 8.26 0.00 4.99
N PHE A 91 9.09 -0.80 5.63
CA PHE A 91 8.80 -2.17 6.00
C PHE A 91 8.49 -2.25 7.48
N VAL A 92 7.59 -3.17 7.83
CA VAL A 92 7.18 -3.43 9.21
C VAL A 92 7.45 -4.89 9.50
N GLU A 93 8.27 -5.17 10.51
CA GLU A 93 8.60 -6.53 10.95
C GLU A 93 8.27 -6.69 12.43
N LYS A 94 7.79 -7.87 12.80
CA LYS A 94 7.55 -8.26 14.19
C LYS A 94 8.53 -9.36 14.58
N ASN A 95 9.29 -9.14 15.65
CA ASN A 95 10.22 -10.14 16.15
C ASN A 95 9.50 -11.25 16.93
N LYS A 96 10.25 -12.30 17.32
CA LYS A 96 9.71 -13.45 18.08
C LYS A 96 9.11 -13.08 19.44
N ALA A 97 9.56 -11.98 20.04
CA ALA A 97 9.00 -11.46 21.30
C ALA A 97 7.77 -10.58 21.08
N GLY A 98 7.37 -10.38 19.83
CA GLY A 98 6.22 -9.57 19.43
C GLY A 98 6.47 -8.07 19.36
N ALA A 99 7.72 -7.61 19.48
CA ALA A 99 8.04 -6.20 19.28
C ALA A 99 8.09 -5.86 17.78
N THR A 100 7.54 -4.70 17.43
CA THR A 100 7.47 -4.19 16.05
C THR A 100 8.64 -3.26 15.77
N THR A 101 9.30 -3.47 14.64
CA THR A 101 10.32 -2.57 14.09
C THR A 101 9.83 -2.04 12.75
N VAL A 102 10.03 -0.74 12.51
CA VAL A 102 9.74 -0.07 11.25
C VAL A 102 11.02 0.55 10.71
N TYR A 103 11.31 0.35 9.44
CA TYR A 103 12.50 0.89 8.78
C TYR A 103 12.23 1.15 7.29
N SER A 104 12.97 2.09 6.71
CA SER A 104 12.79 2.48 5.32
C SER A 104 13.67 1.65 4.38
N LEU A 105 13.25 1.50 3.12
CA LEU A 105 14.14 1.00 2.08
C LEU A 105 15.38 1.89 1.90
N SER A 106 15.32 3.18 2.26
CA SER A 106 16.48 4.06 2.24
C SER A 106 17.56 3.68 3.26
N ASP A 107 17.21 2.95 4.32
CA ASP A 107 18.14 2.59 5.40
C ASP A 107 19.12 1.47 4.97
N PHE A 108 18.82 0.78 3.87
CA PHE A 108 19.69 -0.23 3.29
C PHE A 108 20.78 0.42 2.42
N ASN A 109 22.02 0.39 2.91
CA ASN A 109 23.20 0.80 2.16
C ASN A 109 23.63 -0.31 1.19
N TYR A 110 23.60 0.01 -0.11
CA TYR A 110 24.10 -0.87 -1.17
C TYR A 110 25.53 -0.48 -1.57
N PHE A 111 26.52 -0.72 -0.72
CA PHE A 111 27.94 -0.55 -1.04
C PHE A 111 28.69 -1.71 -0.35
N GLU A 112 29.54 -2.52 -0.97
CA GLU A 112 30.52 -2.32 -2.04
C GLU A 112 30.54 -3.52 -3.02
N GLY A 113 30.90 -3.30 -4.29
CA GLY A 113 31.25 -4.38 -5.24
C GLY A 113 30.22 -4.74 -6.31
N ASN A 114 29.03 -4.14 -6.30
CA ASN A 114 28.04 -4.35 -7.37
C ASN A 114 27.38 -3.01 -7.76
N PRO A 115 27.82 -2.34 -8.83
CA PRO A 115 27.21 -1.09 -9.32
C PRO A 115 25.82 -1.31 -9.97
N GLY A 116 25.22 -2.49 -9.76
CA GLY A 116 23.89 -2.82 -10.24
C GLY A 116 22.84 -1.91 -9.62
N GLN A 117 22.02 -1.30 -10.47
CA GLN A 117 20.93 -0.38 -10.15
C GLN A 117 20.20 -0.79 -8.85
N PRO A 118 20.32 -0.01 -7.75
CA PRO A 118 19.81 -0.41 -6.43
C PRO A 118 18.28 -0.58 -6.38
N ASP A 119 17.59 -0.15 -7.44
CA ASP A 119 16.13 -0.13 -7.56
C ASP A 119 15.59 -1.08 -8.65
N LYS A 120 16.42 -1.95 -9.24
CA LYS A 120 15.92 -2.99 -10.14
C LYS A 120 15.17 -4.07 -9.34
N ASP A 121 13.91 -4.28 -9.71
CA ASP A 121 12.99 -5.29 -9.18
C ASP A 121 12.90 -5.33 -7.64
N LYS A 122 12.41 -4.22 -7.05
CA LYS A 122 12.19 -4.11 -5.59
C LYS A 122 11.28 -5.22 -5.06
N GLU A 123 10.22 -5.55 -5.78
CA GLU A 123 9.31 -6.66 -5.43
C GLU A 123 10.04 -8.00 -5.35
N LYS A 124 10.81 -8.35 -6.38
CA LYS A 124 11.57 -9.61 -6.40
C LYS A 124 12.51 -9.71 -5.21
N ARG A 125 13.24 -8.64 -4.89
CA ARG A 125 14.16 -8.59 -3.76
C ARG A 125 13.45 -8.71 -2.42
N TYR A 126 12.27 -8.12 -2.28
CA TYR A 126 11.41 -8.30 -1.12
C TYR A 126 10.97 -9.77 -0.97
N LEU A 127 10.47 -10.38 -2.05
CA LEU A 127 10.03 -11.79 -2.04
C LEU A 127 11.18 -12.78 -1.78
N GLU A 128 12.41 -12.44 -2.18
CA GLU A 128 13.63 -13.18 -1.82
C GLU A 128 14.07 -12.98 -0.36
N GLY A 129 13.35 -12.16 0.42
CA GLY A 129 13.64 -11.89 1.83
C GLY A 129 14.79 -10.89 2.07
N ARG A 130 15.30 -10.22 1.03
CA ARG A 130 16.47 -9.32 1.16
C ARG A 130 16.22 -8.08 2.00
N TYR A 131 14.95 -7.73 2.20
CA TYR A 131 14.55 -6.59 3.03
C TYR A 131 13.98 -7.01 4.39
N GLY A 132 13.94 -8.31 4.72
CA GLY A 132 13.17 -8.79 5.86
C GLY A 132 11.67 -8.54 5.67
N ALA A 133 10.93 -8.44 6.77
CA ALA A 133 9.48 -8.18 6.80
C ALA A 133 8.62 -9.16 5.97
N THR A 134 9.17 -10.31 5.57
CA THR A 134 8.43 -11.37 4.90
C THR A 134 7.75 -12.28 5.92
N PRO A 135 6.58 -12.87 5.60
CA PRO A 135 5.90 -13.79 6.52
C PRO A 135 6.74 -15.05 6.78
N SER A 136 6.96 -15.38 8.05
CA SER A 136 7.49 -16.67 8.47
C SER A 136 6.34 -17.67 8.61
N ILE A 137 6.11 -18.48 7.57
CA ILE A 137 5.09 -19.53 7.60
C ILE A 137 5.72 -20.81 8.13
N ASP A 138 5.45 -21.15 9.39
CA ASP A 138 5.78 -22.47 9.94
C ASP A 138 4.63 -23.45 9.65
N LEU A 139 4.83 -24.32 8.66
CA LEU A 139 3.85 -25.33 8.28
C LEU A 139 3.97 -26.62 9.13
N SER A 140 4.98 -26.73 10.00
CA SER A 140 5.20 -27.96 10.79
C SER A 140 4.09 -28.21 11.82
N THR A 141 3.36 -27.16 12.21
CA THR A 141 2.20 -27.24 13.11
C THR A 141 0.91 -27.62 12.39
N LEU A 142 0.89 -27.60 11.05
CA LEU A 142 -0.26 -28.00 10.24
C LEU A 142 -0.14 -29.48 9.85
N SER A 143 -0.17 -30.37 10.85
CA SER A 143 -0.49 -31.77 10.60
C SER A 143 -2.02 -31.88 10.43
N PRO A 144 -2.53 -32.51 9.36
CA PRO A 144 -3.94 -32.88 9.32
C PRO A 144 -4.25 -33.77 10.52
N ALA A 145 -5.38 -33.49 11.17
CA ALA A 145 -5.94 -34.30 12.26
C ALA A 145 -6.48 -35.63 11.73
#